data_AF-A0A9D5RHT0-F1
#
_entry.id   AF-A0A9D5RHT0-F1
#
_cell.length_a   1.000
_cell.length_b   1.000
_cell.length_c   1.000
_cell.angle_alpha   90.00
_cell.angle_beta   90.00
_cell.angle_gamma   90.00
#
_symmetry.space_group_name_H-M   'P 1'
#
loop_
_entity.id
_entity.type
_entity.pdbx_description
1 polymer ?
#
loop_
_entity_poly.entity_id
_entity_poly.type
_entity_poly.pdbx_seq_one_letter_code
_entity_poly.pdbx_strand_id
1 'polypeptide(L)'
;TCLNMLCDCFPHGYLLAELHSPFLEKNSKHHDAVKNTNATFGWGTKSGREYLELEPRMTLVSETSYNEEMKKYTIRGKLFAIIGKNMNNRLAVFKW
;
A
#
# COMPACT_ATOMS: atom_id res chain seq x y z
N THR A 1 -18.15 -6.09 0.64
CA THR A 1 -16.80 -6.08 0.01
C THR A 1 -16.08 -7.36 0.37
N CYS A 2 -14.93 -7.67 -0.25
CA CYS A 2 -14.10 -8.82 0.19
C CYS A 2 -13.72 -8.70 1.67
N LEU A 3 -13.38 -7.48 2.13
CA LEU A 3 -13.09 -7.18 3.53
C LEU A 3 -14.25 -7.52 4.47
N ASN A 4 -15.47 -7.15 4.08
CA ASN A 4 -16.66 -7.45 4.86
C ASN A 4 -16.90 -8.95 5.05
N MET A 5 -16.72 -9.75 3.99
CA MET A 5 -16.82 -11.22 4.07
C MET A 5 -15.74 -11.80 4.99
N LEU A 6 -14.52 -11.28 4.95
CA LEU A 6 -13.44 -11.73 5.85
C LEU A 6 -13.79 -11.45 7.32
N CYS A 7 -14.34 -10.28 7.63
CA CYS A 7 -14.75 -9.93 8.99
C CYS A 7 -16.00 -10.69 9.47
N ASP A 8 -16.86 -11.17 8.57
CA ASP A 8 -18.02 -11.99 8.93
C ASP A 8 -17.62 -13.46 9.16
N CYS A 9 -16.72 -14.00 8.35
CA CYS A 9 -16.29 -15.39 8.45
C CYS A 9 -15.27 -15.62 9.58
N PHE A 10 -14.44 -14.62 9.89
CA PHE A 10 -13.39 -14.72 10.90
C PHE A 10 -13.63 -13.71 12.02
N PRO A 11 -13.96 -14.18 13.25
CA PRO A 11 -14.24 -13.30 14.38
C PRO A 11 -13.09 -12.35 14.71
N HIS A 12 -11.85 -12.81 14.50
CA HIS A 12 -10.63 -12.01 14.66
C HIS A 12 -9.65 -12.31 13.53
N GLY A 13 -8.90 -11.30 13.10
CA GLY A 13 -7.94 -11.47 12.01
C GLY A 13 -6.91 -10.35 11.91
N TYR A 14 -5.80 -10.67 11.24
CA TYR A 14 -4.83 -9.70 10.76
C TYR A 14 -4.79 -9.72 9.24
N LEU A 15 -4.91 -8.55 8.62
CA LEU A 15 -4.75 -8.38 7.17
C LEU A 15 -3.48 -7.59 6.90
N LEU A 16 -2.58 -8.20 6.12
CA LEU A 16 -1.43 -7.53 5.54
C LEU A 16 -1.81 -7.17 4.10
N ALA A 17 -1.89 -5.88 3.81
CA ALA A 17 -2.23 -5.37 2.48
C ALA A 17 -1.08 -4.53 1.93
N GLU A 18 -0.62 -4.87 0.72
CA GLU A 18 0.25 -3.98 -0.04
C GLU A 18 -0.59 -2.86 -0.66
N LEU A 19 -0.25 -1.62 -0.32
CA LEU A 19 -0.92 -0.43 -0.77
C LEU A 19 -0.06 0.29 -1.79
N HIS A 20 -0.63 0.42 -2.98
CA HIS A 20 0.00 1.08 -4.10
C HIS A 20 -0.03 2.60 -3.95
N SER A 21 1.07 3.28 -4.28
CA SER A 21 1.16 4.74 -4.20
C SER A 21 0.59 5.40 -5.47
N PRO A 22 -0.25 6.45 -5.38
CA PRO A 22 -0.75 7.16 -6.54
C PRO A 22 0.37 7.72 -7.43
N PHE A 23 1.54 7.98 -6.85
CA PHE A 23 2.70 8.48 -7.58
C PHE A 23 3.31 7.40 -8.46
N LEU A 24 3.47 6.17 -7.95
CA LEU A 24 3.97 5.04 -8.74
C LEU A 24 2.96 4.63 -9.81
N GLU A 25 1.67 4.61 -9.47
CA GLU A 25 0.63 4.26 -10.44
C GLU A 25 0.54 5.26 -11.60
N LYS A 26 0.73 6.55 -11.36
CA LYS A 26 0.81 7.55 -12.43
C LYS A 26 2.03 7.38 -13.35
N ASN A 27 3.09 6.76 -12.85
CA ASN A 27 4.32 6.46 -13.60
C ASN A 27 4.38 4.99 -14.06
N SER A 28 3.25 4.28 -14.02
CA SER A 28 3.14 2.85 -14.32
C SER A 28 3.50 2.44 -15.74
N LYS A 29 3.61 3.38 -16.68
CA LYS A 29 4.07 3.08 -18.06
C LYS A 29 5.44 2.40 -18.10
N HIS A 30 6.23 2.55 -17.03
CA HIS A 30 7.53 1.92 -16.89
C HIS A 30 7.51 0.62 -16.05
N HIS A 31 6.35 0.19 -15.53
CA HIS A 31 6.24 -1.05 -14.75
C HIS A 31 6.26 -2.29 -15.65
N ASP A 32 7.05 -3.29 -15.25
CA ASP A 32 7.26 -4.51 -16.02
C ASP A 32 5.98 -5.28 -16.35
N ALA A 33 4.96 -5.20 -15.48
CA ALA A 33 3.68 -5.88 -15.66
C ALA A 33 2.79 -5.26 -16.76
N VAL A 34 2.95 -3.96 -17.03
CA VAL A 34 2.06 -3.22 -17.96
C VAL A 34 2.80 -2.56 -19.11
N LYS A 35 4.14 -2.55 -19.12
CA LYS A 35 4.94 -1.92 -20.19
C LYS A 35 4.66 -2.44 -21.60
N ASN A 36 4.18 -3.69 -21.71
CA ASN A 36 3.87 -4.36 -22.97
C ASN A 36 2.35 -4.47 -23.23
N THR A 37 1.53 -3.78 -22.43
CA THR A 37 0.07 -3.84 -22.54
C THR A 37 -0.52 -2.42 -22.55
N ASN A 38 -1.78 -2.31 -22.96
CA ASN A 38 -2.54 -1.05 -22.85
C ASN A 38 -3.18 -0.87 -21.46
N ALA A 39 -2.82 -1.71 -20.48
CA ALA A 39 -3.38 -1.62 -19.14
C ALA A 39 -2.72 -0.45 -18.39
N THR A 40 -3.54 0.41 -17.80
CA THR A 40 -3.06 1.43 -16.88
C THR A 40 -3.60 1.13 -15.50
N PHE A 41 -2.76 1.20 -14.48
CA PHE A 41 -3.27 1.16 -13.12
C PHE A 41 -4.07 2.44 -12.84
N GLY A 42 -5.32 2.27 -12.42
CA GLY A 42 -6.27 3.37 -12.31
C GLY A 42 -6.19 4.14 -11.00
N TRP A 43 -5.77 3.50 -9.92
CA TRP A 43 -5.82 4.09 -8.57
C TRP A 43 -4.72 3.55 -7.66
N GLY A 44 -4.22 4.43 -6.81
CA GLY A 44 -3.42 4.10 -5.62
C GLY A 44 -4.02 4.80 -4.41
N THR A 45 -3.62 4.42 -3.21
CA THR A 45 -4.09 5.05 -1.97
C THR A 45 -3.04 5.97 -1.38
N LYS A 46 -3.47 7.02 -0.68
CA LYS A 46 -2.58 7.88 0.10
C LYS A 46 -2.35 7.33 1.51
N SER A 47 -3.31 6.59 2.06
CA SER A 47 -3.18 5.91 3.34
C SER A 47 -4.04 4.65 3.41
N GLY A 48 -3.63 3.69 4.24
CA GLY A 48 -4.46 2.55 4.63
C GLY A 48 -5.73 2.96 5.37
N ARG A 49 -5.83 4.19 5.87
CA ARG A 49 -7.06 4.72 6.49
C ARG A 49 -8.26 4.74 5.54
N GLU A 50 -8.02 4.84 4.23
CA GLU A 50 -9.07 4.77 3.21
C GLU A 50 -9.82 3.42 3.24
N TYR A 51 -9.19 2.35 3.75
CA TYR A 51 -9.84 1.04 3.90
C TYR A 51 -10.82 0.99 5.09
N LEU A 52 -10.69 1.90 6.05
CA LEU A 52 -11.59 1.95 7.21
C LEU A 52 -12.99 2.47 6.82
N GLU A 53 -13.09 3.21 5.70
CA GLU A 53 -14.38 3.60 5.12
C GLU A 53 -15.08 2.40 4.46
N LEU A 54 -14.32 1.41 4.00
CA LEU A 54 -14.85 0.19 3.35
C LEU A 54 -15.29 -0.87 4.36
N GLU A 55 -14.61 -0.95 5.51
CA GLU A 55 -14.94 -1.87 6.60
C GLU A 55 -14.59 -1.23 7.96
N PRO A 56 -15.57 -0.57 8.62
CA PRO A 56 -15.35 0.15 9.88
C PRO A 56 -14.95 -0.72 11.08
N ARG A 57 -15.15 -2.05 11.02
CA ARG A 57 -14.71 -2.98 12.08
C ARG A 57 -13.19 -3.12 12.11
N MET A 58 -12.52 -2.87 11.00
CA MET A 58 -11.07 -2.93 10.94
C MET A 58 -10.44 -1.74 11.66
N THR A 59 -9.24 -1.96 12.20
CA THR A 59 -8.39 -0.92 12.76
C THR A 59 -7.02 -1.00 12.09
N LEU A 60 -6.49 0.15 11.66
CA LEU A 60 -5.14 0.23 11.12
C LEU A 60 -4.12 0.15 12.27
N VAL A 61 -3.32 -0.92 12.30
CA VAL A 61 -2.30 -1.19 13.32
C VAL A 61 -0.99 -0.48 12.96
N SER A 62 -0.55 -0.62 11.72
CA SER A 62 0.68 0.00 11.24
C SER A 62 0.64 0.21 9.73
N GLU A 63 1.35 1.22 9.26
CA GLU A 63 1.57 1.48 7.85
C GLU A 63 3.05 1.81 7.64
N THR A 64 3.74 1.02 6.82
CA THR A 64 5.20 1.15 6.62
C THR A 64 5.51 1.28 5.15
N SER A 65 6.17 2.38 4.77
CA SER A 65 6.66 2.60 3.41
C SER A 65 7.84 1.71 3.10
N TYR A 66 7.89 1.13 1.90
CA TYR A 66 9.06 0.34 1.48
C TYR A 66 10.35 1.16 1.43
N ASN A 67 10.26 2.49 1.40
CA ASN A 67 11.45 3.34 1.56
C ASN A 67 12.14 3.15 2.94
N GLU A 68 11.39 2.79 3.99
CA GLU A 68 11.95 2.48 5.31
C GLU A 68 12.80 1.20 5.31
N GLU A 69 12.54 0.29 4.37
CA GLU A 69 13.39 -0.89 4.16
C GLU A 69 14.58 -0.54 3.26
N MET A 70 14.32 0.15 2.15
CA MET A 70 15.34 0.53 1.15
C MET A 70 16.46 1.40 1.73
N LYS A 71 16.19 2.23 2.75
CA LYS A 71 17.21 3.06 3.43
C LYS A 71 18.31 2.26 4.12
N LYS A 72 18.05 0.99 4.46
CA LYS A 72 19.06 0.14 5.12
C LYS A 72 20.18 -0.25 4.17
N TYR A 73 19.88 -0.33 2.87
CA TYR A 73 20.76 -0.94 1.87
C TYR A 73 21.47 0.05 0.96
N THR A 74 20.94 1.27 0.75
CA THR A 74 21.55 2.23 -0.20
C THR A 74 21.56 3.67 0.32
N ILE A 75 22.61 4.43 -0.04
CA ILE A 75 22.71 5.88 0.25
C ILE A 75 21.55 6.63 -0.43
N ARG A 76 21.21 6.25 -1.67
CA ARG A 76 20.02 6.76 -2.37
C ARG A 76 18.75 6.45 -1.59
N GLY A 77 18.57 5.23 -1.09
CA GLY A 77 17.44 4.83 -0.26
C GLY A 77 17.32 5.67 1.01
N LYS A 78 18.43 6.03 1.67
CA LYS A 78 18.43 6.95 2.82
C LYS A 78 17.90 8.34 2.46
N LEU A 79 18.32 8.88 1.32
CA LEU A 79 17.85 10.18 0.84
C LEU A 79 16.36 10.13 0.45
N PHE A 80 15.94 9.06 -0.26
CA PHE A 80 14.54 8.87 -0.68
C PHE A 80 13.59 8.55 0.48
N ALA A 81 14.07 7.95 1.58
CA ALA A 81 13.25 7.77 2.77
C ALA A 81 12.85 9.09 3.44
N ILE A 82 13.68 10.13 3.32
CA ILE A 82 13.39 11.45 3.88
C ILE A 82 12.48 12.26 2.93
N ILE A 83 12.82 12.32 1.65
CA ILE A 83 12.16 13.21 0.67
C ILE A 83 10.91 12.56 0.06
N GLY A 84 10.91 11.22 -0.09
CA GLY A 84 9.92 10.47 -0.85
C GLY A 84 9.12 9.48 -0.03
N LYS A 85 9.00 9.65 1.31
CA LYS A 85 8.35 8.67 2.20
C LYS A 85 6.96 8.22 1.71
N ASN A 86 6.18 9.13 1.12
CA ASN A 86 4.83 8.89 0.61
C ASN A 86 4.77 8.55 -0.89
N MET A 87 5.92 8.47 -1.57
CA MET A 87 6.01 8.22 -3.01
C MET A 87 6.12 6.74 -3.36
N ASN A 88 6.45 5.87 -2.40
CA ASN A 88 6.56 4.42 -2.60
C ASN A 88 5.33 3.67 -2.08
N ASN A 89 5.19 2.41 -2.49
CA ASN A 89 4.22 1.46 -1.96
C ASN A 89 4.46 1.24 -0.46
N ARG A 90 3.39 0.82 0.23
CA ARG A 90 3.36 0.73 1.68
C ARG A 90 2.71 -0.58 2.09
N LEU A 91 3.24 -1.22 3.12
CA LEU A 91 2.58 -2.35 3.77
C LEU A 91 1.70 -1.82 4.89
N ALA A 92 0.39 -2.02 4.78
CA ALA A 92 -0.56 -1.72 5.84
C ALA A 92 -0.96 -3.01 6.55
N VAL A 93 -0.98 -2.95 7.89
CA VAL A 93 -1.44 -4.02 8.76
C VAL A 93 -2.73 -3.57 9.42
N PHE A 94 -3.77 -4.35 9.24
CA PHE A 94 -5.07 -4.14 9.86
C PHE A 94 -5.37 -5.28 10.82
N LYS A 95 -6.21 -4.99 11.81
CA LYS A 95 -6.83 -6.00 12.67
C LYS A 95 -8.33 -5.79 12.78
N TRP A 96 -9.07 -6.85 13.04
CA TRP A 96 -10.45 -6.84 13.51
C TRP A 96 -10.64 -7.99 14.51
#